data_AF-A0A2G9M4W1-F1
#
_entry.id   AF-A0A2G9M4W1-F1
#
_cell.length_a   1.000
_cell.length_b   1.000
_cell.length_c   1.000
_cell.angle_alpha   90.00
_cell.angle_beta   90.00
_cell.angle_gamma   90.00
#
_symmetry.space_group_name_H-M   'P 1'
#
loop_
_entity.id
_entity.type
_entity.pdbx_description
1 polymer ?
#
loop_
_entity_poly.entity_id
_entity_poly.type
_entity_poly.pdbx_seq_one_letter_code
_entity_poly.pdbx_strand_id
1 'polypeptide(L)' 'MRPSKCLRCGSTKLDQGLLPIPFNLHPVNYKSNNQRKLSSSATVEATMCLDCGHLDLYCDPQEVKRRLK' A
#
# COMPACT_ATOMS: atom_id res chain seq x y z
N MET A 1 2.51 -8.12 11.02
CA MET A 1 3.46 -7.47 11.95
C MET A 1 4.25 -6.44 11.15
N ARG A 2 4.23 -5.16 11.54
CA ARG A 2 4.95 -4.11 10.80
C ARG A 2 6.46 -4.23 11.08
N PRO A 3 7.33 -3.97 10.10
CA PRO A 3 8.78 -4.04 10.31
C PRO A 3 9.24 -2.90 11.21
N SER A 4 10.16 -3.20 12.12
CA SER A 4 10.82 -2.21 12.99
C SER A 4 12.01 -1.52 12.34
N LYS A 5 12.37 -1.92 11.12
CA LYS A 5 13.48 -1.39 10.31
C LYS A 5 13.08 -1.32 8.84
N CYS A 6 13.61 -0.34 8.12
CA CYS A 6 13.44 -0.22 6.68
C CYS A 6 14.00 -1.46 5.98
N LEU A 7 13.19 -2.12 5.16
CA LEU A 7 13.59 -3.32 4.42
C LEU A 7 14.66 -3.05 3.36
N ARG A 8 14.83 -1.77 2.95
CA ARG A 8 15.81 -1.35 1.94
C ARG A 8 17.15 -0.93 2.53
N CYS A 9 17.17 -0.14 3.61
CA CYS A 9 18.41 0.45 4.14
C CYS A 9 18.71 0.07 5.61
N GLY A 10 17.82 -0.64 6.29
CA GLY A 10 18.00 -1.04 7.69
C GLY A 10 17.77 0.07 8.72
N SER A 11 17.48 1.31 8.31
CA SER A 11 17.18 2.42 9.22
C SER A 11 15.95 2.14 10.09
N THR A 12 15.97 2.66 11.31
CA THR A 12 14.84 2.64 12.26
C THR A 12 13.97 3.89 12.20
N LYS A 13 14.35 4.91 11.41
CA LYS A 13 13.54 6.13 11.23
C LYS A 13 12.40 5.87 10.27
N LEU A 14 11.30 5.36 10.82
CA LEU A 14 10.09 5.00 10.10
C LEU A 14 8.96 5.92 10.55
N ASP A 15 8.26 6.49 9.58
CA ASP A 15 7.00 7.21 9.79
C ASP A 15 5.84 6.36 9.27
N GLN A 16 4.71 6.40 9.98
CA GLN A 16 3.55 5.55 9.69
C GLN A 16 2.33 6.42 9.45
N GLY A 17 1.59 6.11 8.40
CA GLY A 17 0.42 6.88 8.05
C GLY A 17 -0.54 6.13 7.15
N LEU A 18 -1.55 6.87 6.72
CA LEU A 18 -2.58 6.41 5.81
C LEU A 18 -2.37 7.09 4.46
N LEU A 19 -2.17 6.31 3.41
CA LEU A 19 -2.01 6.80 2.06
C LEU A 19 -3.34 6.61 1.29
N PRO A 20 -4.00 7.70 0.85
CA PRO A 20 -5.10 7.57 -0.08
C PRO A 20 -4.56 7.10 -1.43
N ILE A 21 -4.95 5.90 -1.85
CA ILE A 21 -4.69 5.40 -3.20
C ILE A 21 -5.87 5.83 -4.07
N PRO A 22 -5.68 6.79 -4.99
CA PRO A 22 -6.60 6.92 -6.10
C PRO A 22 -6.53 5.61 -6.89
N PHE A 23 -7.64 4.88 -7.04
CA PHE A 23 -7.69 3.61 -7.79
C PHE A 23 -7.34 3.76 -9.28
N ASN A 24 -7.02 4.97 -9.73
CA ASN A 24 -6.38 5.25 -11.01
C ASN A 24 -4.87 4.95 -11.01
N LEU A 25 -4.27 4.60 -9.86
CA LEU A 25 -2.96 3.97 -9.79
C LEU A 25 -3.09 2.55 -10.34
N HIS A 26 -3.02 2.44 -11.67
CA HIS A 26 -2.57 1.20 -12.28
C HIS A 26 -1.20 0.89 -11.68
N PRO A 27 -1.03 -0.18 -10.88
CA PRO A 27 0.31 -0.68 -10.64
C PRO A 27 0.83 -0.95 -12.04
N VAL A 28 1.90 -0.26 -12.43
CA VAL A 28 2.50 -0.35 -13.75
C VAL A 28 2.65 -1.84 -14.07
N ASN A 29 1.78 -2.36 -14.94
CA ASN A 29 1.68 -3.76 -15.40
C ASN A 29 0.86 -4.80 -14.58
N TYR A 30 0.07 -4.46 -13.55
CA TYR A 30 -0.87 -5.42 -12.95
C TYR A 30 -2.30 -5.27 -13.49
N LYS A 31 -2.67 -6.14 -14.42
CA LYS A 31 -4.03 -6.25 -14.96
C LYS A 31 -4.61 -7.60 -14.55
N SER A 32 -5.47 -7.60 -13.53
CA SER A 32 -6.21 -8.82 -13.18
C SER A 32 -7.33 -9.06 -14.20
N ASN A 33 -7.51 -10.31 -14.62
CA ASN A 33 -8.59 -10.72 -15.52
C ASN A 33 -10.01 -10.44 -14.96
N ASN A 34 -10.13 -10.14 -13.66
CA ASN A 34 -11.38 -9.86 -12.96
C ASN A 34 -11.51 -8.40 -12.50
N GLN A 35 -10.76 -7.45 -13.08
CA GLN A 35 -10.86 -6.04 -12.71
C GLN A 35 -12.24 -5.46 -13.09
N ARG A 36 -13.16 -5.42 -12.13
CA ARG A 36 -14.27 -4.45 -12.14
C ARG A 36 -13.68 -3.09 -11.78
N LYS A 37 -14.12 -2.02 -12.46
CA LYS A 37 -13.79 -0.64 -12.08
C LYS A 37 -14.23 -0.42 -10.62
N LEU A 38 -13.28 -0.33 -9.70
CA LEU A 38 -13.55 0.08 -8.32
C LEU A 38 -13.89 1.57 -8.33
N SER A 39 -15.07 1.92 -7.83
CA SER A 39 -15.65 3.27 -7.90
C SER A 39 -15.37 4.14 -6.66
N SER A 40 -14.66 3.63 -5.65
CA SER A 40 -14.43 4.33 -4.38
C SER A 40 -12.94 4.42 -4.10
N SER A 41 -12.44 5.53 -3.55
CA SER A 41 -11.06 5.67 -3.07
C SER A 41 -10.76 4.67 -1.93
N ALA A 42 -9.56 4.08 -1.91
CA ALA A 42 -9.11 3.26 -0.79
C ALA A 42 -7.96 3.95 -0.09
N THR A 43 -7.91 3.75 1.22
CA THR A 43 -6.79 4.16 2.04
C THR A 43 -6.03 2.91 2.38
N VAL A 44 -4.72 2.91 2.12
CA VAL A 44 -3.84 1.84 2.60
C VAL A 44 -2.97 2.38 3.71
N GLU A 45 -2.55 1.49 4.59
CA GLU A 45 -1.53 1.85 5.56
C GLU A 45 -0.18 1.89 4.85
N ALA A 46 0.63 2.89 5.15
CA ALA A 46 1.96 3.04 4.58
C ALA A 46 2.99 3.26 5.69
N THR A 47 4.20 2.76 5.47
CA THR A 47 5.37 3.09 6.28
C THR A 47 6.42 3.71 5.37
N MET A 48 6.88 4.92 5.68
CA MET A 48 7.92 5.62 4.95
C MET A 48 9.22 5.63 5.75
N CYS A 49 10.32 5.22 5.12
CA CYS A 49 11.64 5.42 5.70
C CYS A 49 12.11 6.86 5.46
N LEU A 50 12.38 7.58 6.55
CA LEU A 50 12.77 9.00 6.48
C LEU A 50 14.21 9.21 5.99
N ASP A 51 15.05 8.17 6.02
CA ASP A 51 16.44 8.29 5.56
C ASP A 51 16.61 7.96 4.06
N CYS A 52 15.87 6.98 3.52
CA CYS A 52 16.05 6.54 2.12
C CYS A 52 14.80 6.72 1.22
N GLY A 53 13.69 7.22 1.78
CA GLY A 53 12.45 7.45 1.06
C GLY A 53 11.73 6.18 0.60
N HIS A 54 12.15 5.00 1.05
CA HIS A 54 11.46 3.75 0.73
C HIS A 54 10.06 3.72 1.37
N LEU A 55 9.07 3.27 0.61
CA LEU A 55 7.67 3.23 1.02
C LEU A 55 7.16 1.79 0.97
N ASP A 56 6.75 1.28 2.14
CA ASP A 56 6.09 -0.01 2.28
C ASP A 56 4.58 0.20 2.39
N LEU A 57 3.80 -0.49 1.56
CA LEU A 57 2.34 -0.42 1.57
C LEU A 57 1.73 -1.68 2.17
N TYR A 58 0.76 -1.52 3.06
CA TYR A 58 0.06 -2.60 3.75
C TYR A 58 -1.44 -2.48 3.52
N CYS A 59 -2.06 -3.62 3.22
CA CYS A 59 -3.50 -3.72 3.05
C CYS A 59 -3.99 -5.05 3.66
N ASP A 60 -5.15 -5.03 4.31
CA ASP A 60 -5.79 -6.25 4.81
C ASP A 60 -6.35 -7.07 3.63
N PRO A 61 -5.86 -8.29 3.38
CA PRO A 61 -6.38 -9.14 2.31
C PRO A 61 -7.88 -9.41 2.41
N GLN A 62 -8.46 -9.43 3.62
CA GLN A 62 -9.90 -9.62 3.81
C GLN A 62 -10.70 -8.38 3.45
N GLU A 63 -10.17 -7.19 3.71
CA GLU A 63 -10.76 -5.94 3.25
C GLU A 63 -10.72 -5.84 1.71
N VAL A 64 -9.59 -6.19 1.09
CA VAL A 64 -9.47 -6.25 -0.37
C VAL A 64 -10.50 -7.21 -0.96
N LYS A 65 -10.62 -8.43 -0.41
CA LYS A 65 -11.61 -9.41 -0.86
C LYS A 65 -13.06 -8.93 -0.71
N ARG A 66 -13.39 -8.20 0.36
CA ARG A 66 -14.73 -7.63 0.56
C ARG A 66 -15.06 -6.55 -0.47
N ARG A 67 -14.09 -5.70 -0.84
CA ARG A 67 -14.29 -4.62 -1.83
C ARG A 67 -14.33 -5.11 -3.28
N LEU A 68 -13.84 -6.31 -3.56
CA LEU A 68 -13.82 -6.92 -4.90
C LEU A 68 -15.07 -7.74 -5.25
N LYS A 69 -15.99 -8.00 -4.31
CA LYS A 69 -17.27 -8.68 -4.56
C LYS A 69 -18.32 -7.69 -5.07
#